data_AF-A0A967AP40-F1
#
_entry.id   AF-A0A967AP40-F1
#
_cell.length_a   1.000
_cell.length_b   1.000
_cell.length_c   1.000
_cell.angle_alpha   90.00
_cell.angle_beta   90.00
_cell.angle_gamma   90.00
#
_symmetry.space_group_name_H-M   'P 1'
#
loop_
_entity.id
_entity.type
_entity.pdbx_description
1 polymer ?
#
loop_
_entity_poly.entity_id
_entity_poly.type
_entity_poly.pdbx_seq_one_letter_code
_entity_poly.pdbx_strand_id
1 'polypeptide(L)'
;MTTCRSFNWARLAEPQADQYDTDVILTLASTTTSAERRQPYIRTPVGNSPTVFDGQVAVRYAYRGLPEFEPWAVKYHDAPVDHPNIRIAAEHVRTWLVAFKQCQRLLEAIHPATMAEMPLESTEIYRGSLCHSYGSHFGTMWATIFCPIALAEAIVHETAHQKLRVLGISFESATTVVANDPSDLYVSPVIKDRRRPMTAVLHAEYSYVHVTALDIHMLETERDANRLTVLREVLQRNLSRIEEGYETIRRYFKPGEHGREFMDGFFQWTERTISTAKNLLRRSILLGESKPAHPHPARIDRHVRHEAPQFPVVFSYNGGIGDHLCNLPALRALASLFPDRLALICGKGDRELYYSDLNLREVYEIDLALTSMGWTFDSDTLAHRIGRCDLLLCINPWHTNSVSELLTKFPGTPSVGFFSDFTRYLACDYEGHAMDMAFAVPAALDSALNLVDFSQPPAIGATASAIAREFKQRHAGSYRTLFVHTTTKPEKSWDSGKFQRVVDTFLLEYSDFKVLAVDLRGEWVGRGRFSDRVIPLTLPLDACFALLRECDLFLGIDSCHIHVADLFRVPGVGLFGPTTSRRWGYRLTRHKDIQGQGRMDTIAVNDVSAALNSLARAL
;
A
#
# COMPACT_ATOMS: atom_id res chain seq x y z
N MET A 1 0.97 8.35 48.65
CA MET A 1 0.00 9.10 47.82
C MET A 1 0.42 10.55 47.80
N THR A 2 1.41 10.87 46.97
CA THR A 2 1.78 12.25 46.63
C THR A 2 0.54 12.89 46.02
N THR A 3 0.14 14.07 46.48
CA THR A 3 -1.00 14.82 45.93
C THR A 3 -0.84 14.92 44.42
N CYS A 4 -1.66 14.17 43.68
CA CYS A 4 -1.61 14.14 42.23
C CYS A 4 -1.95 15.56 41.75
N ARG A 5 -0.94 16.31 41.29
CA ARG A 5 -1.20 17.61 40.66
C ARG A 5 -2.12 17.34 39.48
N SER A 6 -3.29 17.98 39.47
CA SER A 6 -4.17 17.93 38.31
C SER A 6 -3.42 18.56 37.11
N PHE A 7 -3.13 17.76 36.09
CA PHE A 7 -2.56 18.23 34.84
C PHE A 7 -3.67 18.79 33.95
N ASN A 8 -3.37 19.83 33.17
CA ASN A 8 -4.27 20.29 32.11
C ASN A 8 -4.06 19.41 30.88
N TRP A 9 -4.86 18.36 30.74
CA TRP A 9 -4.71 17.34 29.70
C TRP A 9 -4.91 17.88 28.29
N ALA A 10 -5.77 18.88 28.10
CA ALA A 10 -5.97 19.53 26.80
C ALA A 10 -4.67 20.17 26.28
N ARG A 11 -3.87 20.76 27.17
CA ARG A 11 -2.57 21.37 26.81
C ARG A 11 -1.48 20.35 26.48
N LEU A 12 -1.64 19.08 26.87
CA LEU A 12 -0.65 18.03 26.58
C LEU A 12 -0.76 17.50 25.13
N ALA A 13 -1.88 17.76 24.47
CA ALA A 13 -2.13 17.29 23.12
C ALA A 13 -1.24 17.99 22.07
N GLU A 14 -0.89 19.25 22.27
CA GLU A 14 -0.15 20.08 21.30
C GLU A 14 1.19 20.55 21.90
N PRO A 15 2.30 20.56 21.14
CA PRO A 15 3.54 21.18 21.59
C PRO A 15 3.35 22.64 22.05
N GLN A 16 3.73 22.95 23.29
CA GLN A 16 3.49 24.26 23.89
C GLN A 16 4.72 25.17 23.82
N ALA A 17 4.51 26.45 23.50
CA ALA A 17 5.60 27.44 23.43
C ALA A 17 6.31 27.64 24.79
N ASP A 18 5.56 27.53 25.90
CA ASP A 18 6.09 27.57 27.27
C ASP A 18 6.64 26.21 27.75
N GLN A 19 6.62 25.19 26.88
CA GLN A 19 7.07 23.83 27.16
C GLN A 19 6.32 23.10 28.28
N TYR A 20 5.10 23.55 28.63
CA TYR A 20 4.27 22.91 29.64
C TYR A 20 4.08 21.40 29.38
N ASP A 21 3.77 21.02 28.14
CA ASP A 21 3.57 19.62 27.77
C ASP A 21 4.88 18.82 27.92
N THR A 22 6.00 19.36 27.46
CA THR A 22 7.33 18.77 27.62
C THR A 22 7.69 18.55 29.11
N ASP A 23 7.42 19.53 29.99
CA ASP A 23 7.70 19.43 31.43
C ASP A 23 6.87 18.34 32.10
N VAL A 24 5.58 18.26 31.76
CA VAL A 24 4.68 17.21 32.28
C VAL A 24 5.14 15.83 31.79
N ILE A 25 5.50 15.69 30.51
CA ILE A 25 6.02 14.43 29.96
C ILE A 25 7.31 14.01 30.67
N LEU A 26 8.28 14.90 30.89
CA LEU A 26 9.50 14.57 31.62
C LEU A 26 9.23 14.21 33.09
N THR A 27 8.30 14.90 33.73
CA THR A 27 7.88 14.59 35.11
C THR A 27 7.27 13.19 35.17
N LEU A 28 6.33 12.86 34.29
CA LEU A 28 5.72 11.54 34.21
C LEU A 28 6.77 10.47 33.90
N ALA A 29 7.63 10.69 32.91
CA ALA A 29 8.68 9.74 32.53
C ALA A 29 9.64 9.45 33.70
N SER A 30 10.03 10.47 34.47
CA SER A 30 10.98 10.33 35.58
C SER A 30 10.36 9.88 36.91
N THR A 31 9.03 9.84 37.04
CA THR A 31 8.34 9.49 38.30
C THR A 31 7.43 8.27 38.21
N THR A 32 7.11 7.81 37.01
CA THR A 32 6.23 6.66 36.77
C THR A 32 6.97 5.54 36.04
N THR A 33 6.36 4.36 35.95
CA THR A 33 6.80 3.23 35.13
C THR A 33 5.65 2.72 34.28
N SER A 34 5.95 1.92 33.26
CA SER A 34 4.97 1.19 32.45
C SER A 34 5.44 -0.25 32.21
N ALA A 35 4.59 -1.09 31.60
CA ALA A 35 4.97 -2.45 31.23
C ALA A 35 6.20 -2.48 30.31
N GLU A 36 6.28 -1.53 29.37
CA GLU A 36 7.42 -1.35 28.48
C GLU A 36 8.59 -0.64 29.18
N ARG A 37 8.31 0.37 30.02
CA ARG A 37 9.32 1.18 30.72
C ARG A 37 9.34 0.84 32.20
N ARG A 38 10.01 -0.25 32.55
CA ARG A 38 10.02 -0.81 33.93
C ARG A 38 10.75 0.04 34.96
N GLN A 39 11.55 1.01 34.53
CA GLN A 39 12.29 1.92 35.39
C GLN A 39 11.94 3.38 35.08
N PRO A 40 11.92 4.27 36.09
CA PRO A 40 11.81 5.70 35.86
C PRO A 40 12.91 6.18 34.91
N TYR A 41 12.54 7.08 33.99
CA TYR A 41 13.48 7.61 33.01
C TYR A 41 14.57 8.45 33.68
N ILE A 42 15.82 8.15 33.32
CA ILE A 42 17.00 8.93 33.63
C ILE A 42 17.68 9.24 32.31
N ARG A 43 17.83 10.52 31.99
CA ARG A 43 18.45 10.95 30.74
C ARG A 43 19.92 10.56 30.70
N THR A 44 20.31 9.83 29.66
CA THR A 44 21.70 9.47 29.43
C THR A 44 22.48 10.69 28.92
N PRO A 45 23.61 11.06 29.54
CA PRO A 45 24.45 12.15 29.03
C PRO A 45 24.92 11.92 27.59
N VAL A 46 25.16 13.00 26.85
CA VAL A 46 25.66 12.92 25.46
C VAL A 46 27.07 12.32 25.37
N GLY A 47 27.91 12.58 26.38
CA GLY A 47 29.28 12.09 26.46
C GLY A 47 30.14 12.61 25.30
N ASN A 48 30.96 11.72 24.73
CA ASN A 48 31.84 12.01 23.58
C ASN A 48 31.17 11.76 22.21
N SER A 49 29.86 11.49 22.19
CA SER A 49 29.15 11.22 20.92
C SER A 49 29.05 12.52 20.11
N PRO A 50 29.02 12.45 18.76
CA PRO A 50 28.53 13.58 17.95
C PRO A 50 27.15 14.01 18.44
N THR A 51 26.83 15.29 18.30
CA THR A 51 25.57 15.84 18.81
C THR A 51 24.85 16.70 17.77
N VAL A 52 23.53 16.75 17.93
CA VAL A 52 22.62 17.66 17.21
C VAL A 52 21.72 18.37 18.22
N PHE A 53 20.85 19.27 17.73
CA PHE A 53 19.94 20.06 18.57
C PHE A 53 20.68 20.88 19.63
N ASP A 54 21.66 21.68 19.20
CA ASP A 54 22.51 22.52 20.06
C ASP A 54 23.24 21.73 21.16
N GLY A 55 23.76 20.56 20.80
CA GLY A 55 24.56 19.73 21.70
C GLY A 55 23.75 18.88 22.68
N GLN A 56 22.42 18.90 22.61
CA GLN A 56 21.57 18.24 23.60
C GLN A 56 21.27 16.77 23.27
N VAL A 57 21.31 16.39 21.99
CA VAL A 57 20.91 15.05 21.53
C VAL A 57 22.12 14.35 20.93
N ALA A 58 22.47 13.17 21.45
CA ALA A 58 23.58 12.37 20.94
C ALA A 58 23.20 11.69 19.61
N VAL A 59 24.18 11.49 18.73
CA VAL A 59 24.07 10.61 17.57
C VAL A 59 24.93 9.38 17.83
N ARG A 60 24.28 8.24 18.09
CA ARG A 60 24.95 7.00 18.52
C ARG A 60 24.08 5.77 18.26
N TYR A 61 24.70 4.59 18.20
CA TYR A 61 24.03 3.31 17.94
C TYR A 61 23.27 2.77 19.17
N ALA A 62 22.27 3.52 19.64
CA ALA A 62 21.55 3.23 20.88
C ALA A 62 20.75 1.91 20.87
N TYR A 63 20.54 1.31 19.69
CA TYR A 63 19.78 0.06 19.54
C TYR A 63 20.68 -1.14 19.28
N ARG A 64 21.99 -0.95 19.19
CA ARG A 64 22.94 -2.03 18.96
C ARG A 64 22.93 -2.97 20.17
N GLY A 65 22.62 -4.25 19.92
CA GLY A 65 22.57 -5.28 20.95
C GLY A 65 21.24 -5.36 21.71
N LEU A 66 20.23 -4.58 21.34
CA LEU A 66 18.87 -4.80 21.86
C LEU A 66 18.25 -6.03 21.19
N PRO A 67 17.82 -7.06 21.95
CA PRO A 67 17.20 -8.27 21.38
C PRO A 67 15.99 -7.95 20.49
N GLU A 68 15.19 -6.95 20.86
CA GLU A 68 14.01 -6.53 20.10
C GLU A 68 14.35 -5.89 18.75
N PHE A 69 15.59 -5.39 18.59
CA PHE A 69 16.09 -4.76 17.37
C PHE A 69 16.82 -5.76 16.44
N GLU A 70 17.20 -6.93 16.93
CA GLU A 70 17.93 -7.95 16.16
C GLU A 70 17.23 -8.33 14.83
N PRO A 71 15.89 -8.50 14.76
CA PRO A 71 15.21 -8.79 13.50
C PRO A 71 15.34 -7.65 12.46
N TRP A 72 15.52 -6.41 12.92
CA TRP A 72 15.69 -5.23 12.07
C TRP A 72 17.14 -5.09 11.61
N ALA A 73 18.11 -5.42 12.46
CA ALA A 73 19.54 -5.33 12.14
C ALA A 73 19.97 -6.17 10.92
N VAL A 74 19.18 -7.18 10.54
CA VAL A 74 19.40 -7.97 9.30
C VAL A 74 19.16 -7.12 8.05
N LYS A 75 18.18 -6.20 8.11
CA LYS A 75 17.77 -5.36 6.97
C LYS A 75 18.38 -3.96 7.00
N TYR A 76 18.68 -3.48 8.21
CA TYR A 76 19.16 -2.13 8.44
C TYR A 76 20.55 -2.14 9.05
N HIS A 77 21.44 -1.34 8.48
CA HIS A 77 22.81 -1.20 8.93
C HIS A 77 23.04 0.13 9.61
N ASP A 78 23.87 0.14 10.63
CA ASP A 78 24.31 1.36 11.30
C ASP A 78 24.96 2.31 10.26
N ALA A 79 24.45 3.53 10.19
CA ALA A 79 24.95 4.55 9.27
C ALA A 79 25.94 5.50 9.98
N PRO A 80 26.79 6.25 9.26
CA PRO A 80 27.75 7.14 9.89
C PRO A 80 27.09 8.13 10.85
N VAL A 81 27.62 8.22 12.08
CA VAL A 81 27.10 9.11 13.15
C VAL A 81 27.35 10.60 12.88
N ASP A 82 28.21 10.92 11.92
CA ASP A 82 28.55 12.26 11.47
C ASP A 82 27.93 12.60 10.10
N HIS A 83 27.00 11.78 9.60
CA HIS A 83 26.38 11.99 8.30
C HIS A 83 25.67 13.37 8.22
N PRO A 84 25.90 14.16 7.15
CA PRO A 84 25.43 15.55 7.07
C PRO A 84 23.90 15.69 7.16
N ASN A 85 23.14 14.71 6.65
CA ASN A 85 21.68 14.73 6.71
C ASN A 85 21.12 14.81 8.13
N ILE A 86 21.84 14.30 9.14
CA ILE A 86 21.39 14.33 10.54
C ILE A 86 21.35 15.77 11.05
N ARG A 87 22.39 16.55 10.75
CA ARG A 87 22.44 17.98 11.07
C ARG A 87 21.43 18.78 10.26
N ILE A 88 21.32 18.52 8.96
CA ILE A 88 20.36 19.22 8.09
C ILE A 88 18.92 18.93 8.55
N ALA A 89 18.60 17.69 8.94
CA ALA A 89 17.30 17.34 9.50
C ALA A 89 16.98 18.12 10.78
N ALA A 90 17.95 18.26 11.70
CA ALA A 90 17.77 19.08 12.90
C ALA A 90 17.47 20.56 12.56
N GLU A 91 18.12 21.11 11.52
CA GLU A 91 17.83 22.47 11.04
C GLU A 91 16.45 22.59 10.39
N HIS A 92 15.97 21.56 9.69
CA HIS A 92 14.57 21.51 9.23
C HIS A 92 13.60 21.53 10.42
N VAL A 93 13.84 20.75 11.47
CA VAL A 93 13.03 20.82 12.71
C VAL A 93 13.10 22.21 13.36
N ARG A 94 14.24 22.93 13.25
CA ARG A 94 14.42 24.28 13.81
C ARG A 94 13.45 25.31 13.22
N THR A 95 12.94 25.08 12.00
CA THR A 95 11.89 25.94 11.41
C THR A 95 10.62 26.00 12.28
N TRP A 96 10.37 24.95 13.07
CA TRP A 96 9.33 24.90 14.10
C TRP A 96 9.96 24.96 15.50
N LEU A 97 10.26 26.17 15.97
CA LEU A 97 11.03 26.39 17.22
C LEU A 97 10.46 25.65 18.45
N VAL A 98 9.13 25.50 18.54
CA VAL A 98 8.48 24.79 19.65
C VAL A 98 8.82 23.31 19.64
N ALA A 99 8.71 22.64 18.48
CA ALA A 99 9.09 21.24 18.34
C ALA A 99 10.60 21.02 18.45
N PHE A 100 11.42 21.96 17.96
CA PHE A 100 12.88 21.89 18.12
C PHE A 100 13.29 21.85 19.59
N LYS A 101 12.73 22.75 20.42
CA LYS A 101 12.95 22.76 21.89
C LYS A 101 12.40 21.50 22.56
N GLN A 102 11.27 21.00 22.09
CA GLN A 102 10.72 19.73 22.60
C GLN A 102 11.68 18.56 22.29
N CYS A 103 12.18 18.45 21.07
CA CYS A 103 13.16 17.43 20.67
C CYS A 103 14.45 17.53 21.50
N GLN A 104 14.96 18.74 21.74
CA GLN A 104 16.12 18.97 22.63
C GLN A 104 15.94 18.35 24.02
N ARG A 105 14.72 18.38 24.55
CA ARG A 105 14.42 18.00 25.93
C ARG A 105 13.98 16.55 26.06
N LEU A 106 13.19 16.05 25.11
CA LEU A 106 12.64 14.70 25.14
C LEU A 106 13.57 13.66 24.52
N LEU A 107 14.33 14.01 23.48
CA LEU A 107 15.29 13.09 22.88
C LEU A 107 16.63 13.14 23.61
N GLU A 108 17.21 11.96 23.81
CA GLU A 108 18.59 11.78 24.28
C GLU A 108 19.51 11.25 23.18
N ALA A 109 19.00 10.43 22.25
CA ALA A 109 19.81 9.85 21.18
C ALA A 109 19.04 9.56 19.89
N ILE A 110 19.70 9.82 18.75
CA ILE A 110 19.30 9.36 17.42
C ILE A 110 20.28 8.25 16.99
N HIS A 111 19.73 7.09 16.65
CA HIS A 111 20.44 5.99 16.03
C HIS A 111 20.27 6.07 14.50
N PRO A 112 21.31 6.53 13.76
CA PRO A 112 21.23 6.61 12.30
C PRO A 112 21.42 5.22 11.68
N ALA A 113 20.58 4.87 10.71
CA ALA A 113 20.77 3.65 9.93
C ALA A 113 20.51 3.85 8.43
N THR A 114 20.86 2.83 7.65
CA THR A 114 20.61 2.68 6.22
C THR A 114 19.97 1.31 5.97
N MET A 115 19.50 1.10 4.74
CA MET A 115 19.05 -0.19 4.24
C MET A 115 20.15 -0.79 3.38
N ALA A 116 20.40 -2.09 3.53
CA ALA A 116 21.44 -2.81 2.79
C ALA A 116 21.33 -2.64 1.27
N GLU A 117 20.10 -2.55 0.76
CA GLU A 117 19.78 -2.52 -0.67
C GLU A 117 19.80 -1.10 -1.27
N MET A 118 20.01 -0.06 -0.45
CA MET A 118 19.90 1.33 -0.89
C MET A 118 21.23 2.06 -0.79
N PRO A 119 21.61 2.86 -1.81
CA PRO A 119 22.80 3.69 -1.73
C PRO A 119 22.61 4.76 -0.64
N LEU A 120 23.69 5.01 0.12
CA LEU A 120 23.74 6.05 1.15
C LEU A 120 23.55 7.45 0.55
N GLU A 121 24.11 7.67 -0.64
CA GLU A 121 23.94 8.89 -1.41
C GLU A 121 22.66 8.79 -2.27
N SER A 122 21.72 9.69 -2.02
CA SER A 122 20.51 9.85 -2.82
C SER A 122 20.51 11.23 -3.46
N THR A 123 20.32 11.28 -4.79
CA THR A 123 20.08 12.55 -5.50
C THR A 123 18.63 13.01 -5.38
N GLU A 124 17.75 12.18 -4.83
CA GLU A 124 16.34 12.52 -4.64
C GLU A 124 16.20 13.60 -3.56
N ILE A 125 15.43 14.64 -3.89
CA ILE A 125 15.11 15.73 -2.96
C ILE A 125 14.32 15.20 -1.76
N TYR A 126 13.44 14.21 -1.99
CA TYR A 126 12.70 13.53 -0.94
C TYR A 126 12.64 12.02 -1.15
N ARG A 127 12.93 11.31 -0.08
CA ARG A 127 12.84 9.86 0.05
C ARG A 127 12.37 9.59 1.47
N GLY A 128 11.25 8.88 1.63
CA GLY A 128 10.69 8.61 2.96
C GLY A 128 11.71 8.02 3.93
N SER A 129 11.51 8.25 5.24
CA SER A 129 12.36 7.67 6.28
C SER A 129 11.58 6.60 7.04
N LEU A 130 12.22 5.46 7.24
CA LEU A 130 11.75 4.43 8.17
C LEU A 130 12.32 4.74 9.54
N CYS A 131 11.45 4.75 10.55
CA CYS A 131 11.82 5.06 11.92
C CYS A 131 11.08 4.16 12.90
N HIS A 132 11.66 4.03 14.09
CA HIS A 132 11.01 3.36 15.21
C HIS A 132 11.59 3.83 16.53
N SER A 133 10.80 3.65 17.59
CA SER A 133 11.23 3.83 18.97
C SER A 133 10.56 2.82 19.88
N TYR A 134 11.28 2.35 20.90
CA TYR A 134 10.72 1.46 21.93
C TYR A 134 10.32 2.26 23.18
N GLY A 135 9.19 1.91 23.80
CA GLY A 135 8.80 2.52 25.07
C GLY A 135 9.76 2.20 26.22
N SER A 136 10.47 1.07 26.14
CA SER A 136 11.55 0.71 27.08
C SER A 136 12.75 1.65 27.03
N HIS A 137 12.93 2.38 25.93
CA HIS A 137 14.06 3.28 25.68
C HIS A 137 13.55 4.69 25.36
N PHE A 138 12.78 5.27 26.29
CA PHE A 138 12.27 6.63 26.16
C PHE A 138 13.39 7.63 25.85
N GLY A 139 13.11 8.54 24.91
CA GLY A 139 14.06 9.53 24.43
C GLY A 139 15.05 9.03 23.38
N THR A 140 15.00 7.75 23.02
CA THR A 140 15.78 7.25 21.87
C THR A 140 14.88 7.00 20.67
N MET A 141 15.46 7.10 19.47
CA MET A 141 14.84 6.66 18.23
C MET A 141 15.91 6.08 17.29
N TRP A 142 15.50 5.23 16.35
CA TRP A 142 16.30 4.93 15.18
C TRP A 142 15.58 5.43 13.93
N ALA A 143 16.34 5.88 12.92
CA ALA A 143 15.77 6.29 11.64
C ALA A 143 16.75 6.13 10.48
N THR A 144 16.21 5.87 9.28
CA THR A 144 17.00 5.90 8.05
C THR A 144 17.38 7.33 7.66
N ILE A 145 18.62 7.53 7.17
CA ILE A 145 19.18 8.89 6.99
C ILE A 145 19.34 9.36 5.53
N PHE A 146 18.64 8.73 4.57
CA PHE A 146 18.81 9.00 3.14
C PHE A 146 18.41 10.42 2.70
N CYS A 147 17.40 11.00 3.34
CA CYS A 147 16.87 12.33 3.02
C CYS A 147 16.74 13.15 4.31
N PRO A 148 17.27 14.38 4.37
CA PRO A 148 17.19 15.19 5.58
C PRO A 148 15.76 15.67 5.90
N ILE A 149 14.91 15.91 4.89
CA ILE A 149 13.51 16.30 5.11
C ILE A 149 12.75 15.13 5.76
N ALA A 150 12.82 13.94 5.18
CA ALA A 150 12.14 12.78 5.74
C ALA A 150 12.70 12.34 7.10
N LEU A 151 14.00 12.55 7.35
CA LEU A 151 14.59 12.34 8.67
C LEU A 151 14.04 13.36 9.70
N ALA A 152 13.83 14.62 9.30
CA ALA A 152 13.20 15.62 10.17
C ALA A 152 11.76 15.23 10.54
N GLU A 153 10.98 14.74 9.57
CA GLU A 153 9.64 14.18 9.80
C GLU A 153 9.70 13.00 10.77
N ALA A 154 10.62 12.05 10.57
CA ALA A 154 10.82 10.91 11.46
C ALA A 154 11.15 11.34 12.90
N ILE A 155 11.94 12.40 13.08
CA ILE A 155 12.29 12.93 14.41
C ILE A 155 11.04 13.41 15.16
N VAL A 156 10.19 14.24 14.54
CA VAL A 156 8.96 14.71 15.19
C VAL A 156 7.93 13.60 15.33
N HIS A 157 7.89 12.66 14.37
CA HIS A 157 7.03 11.47 14.41
C HIS A 157 7.31 10.61 15.64
N GLU A 158 8.57 10.23 15.84
CA GLU A 158 8.96 9.36 16.97
C GLU A 158 8.86 10.10 18.31
N THR A 159 9.15 11.41 18.34
CA THR A 159 8.92 12.25 19.52
C THR A 159 7.45 12.21 19.94
N ALA A 160 6.53 12.30 18.98
CA ALA A 160 5.09 12.21 19.25
C ALA A 160 4.68 10.84 19.82
N HIS A 161 5.22 9.73 19.27
CA HIS A 161 4.99 8.39 19.83
C HIS A 161 5.50 8.26 21.26
N GLN A 162 6.70 8.75 21.56
CA GLN A 162 7.27 8.72 22.90
C GLN A 162 6.40 9.48 23.91
N LYS A 163 5.81 10.63 23.53
CA LYS A 163 4.86 11.37 24.38
C LYS A 163 3.64 10.52 24.73
N LEU A 164 2.99 9.92 23.73
CA LEU A 164 1.80 9.09 23.95
C LEU A 164 2.09 7.90 24.90
N ARG A 165 3.24 7.23 24.73
CA ARG A 165 3.64 6.13 25.62
C ARG A 165 3.80 6.58 27.08
N VAL A 166 4.37 7.78 27.30
CA VAL A 166 4.49 8.35 28.65
C VAL A 166 3.13 8.73 29.23
N LEU A 167 2.18 9.16 28.40
CA LEU A 167 0.79 9.41 28.82
C LEU A 167 0.00 8.12 29.08
N GLY A 168 0.62 6.94 28.91
CA GLY A 168 -0.01 5.65 29.16
C GLY A 168 -0.80 5.10 27.97
N ILE A 169 -0.48 5.52 26.74
CA ILE A 169 -1.06 5.01 25.51
C ILE A 169 0.03 4.23 24.76
N SER A 170 -0.10 2.91 24.67
CA SER A 170 0.71 2.05 23.79
C SER A 170 -0.04 1.77 22.48
N PHE A 171 0.55 1.02 21.56
CA PHE A 171 -0.18 0.64 20.34
C PHE A 171 -1.35 -0.30 20.63
N GLU A 172 -1.23 -1.15 21.65
CA GLU A 172 -2.18 -2.22 21.97
C GLU A 172 -3.11 -1.88 23.15
N SER A 173 -2.78 -0.89 23.96
CA SER A 173 -3.50 -0.62 25.21
C SER A 173 -3.40 0.85 25.60
N ALA A 174 -4.34 1.32 26.44
CA ALA A 174 -4.22 2.60 27.11
C ALA A 174 -4.74 2.49 28.53
N THR A 175 -4.19 3.31 29.44
CA THR A 175 -4.61 3.35 30.84
C THR A 175 -5.50 4.53 31.19
N THR A 176 -5.37 5.66 30.48
CA THR A 176 -5.95 6.95 30.92
C THR A 176 -6.78 7.66 29.84
N VAL A 177 -6.32 7.64 28.59
CA VAL A 177 -6.90 8.46 27.51
C VAL A 177 -7.92 7.69 26.65
N VAL A 178 -7.68 6.42 26.33
CA VAL A 178 -8.53 5.63 25.42
C VAL A 178 -9.27 4.55 26.20
N ALA A 179 -10.60 4.49 26.05
CA ALA A 179 -11.47 3.47 26.67
C ALA A 179 -12.12 2.53 25.64
N ASN A 180 -11.76 2.63 24.36
CA ASN A 180 -12.15 1.64 23.36
C ASN A 180 -11.63 0.25 23.75
N ASP A 181 -12.43 -0.78 23.48
CA ASP A 181 -11.98 -2.16 23.63
C ASP A 181 -10.86 -2.43 22.62
N PRO A 182 -9.69 -2.98 23.03
CA PRO A 182 -8.60 -3.30 22.11
C PRO A 182 -8.97 -4.30 21.00
N SER A 183 -10.05 -5.07 21.17
CA SER A 183 -10.58 -5.96 20.14
C SER A 183 -11.44 -5.24 19.09
N ASP A 184 -11.90 -4.02 19.36
CA ASP A 184 -12.55 -3.18 18.35
C ASP A 184 -11.48 -2.64 17.38
N LEU A 185 -11.58 -3.01 16.11
CA LEU A 185 -10.60 -2.63 15.09
C LEU A 185 -11.14 -1.60 14.08
N TYR A 186 -10.33 -0.60 13.78
CA TYR A 186 -10.67 0.57 12.95
C TYR A 186 -9.66 0.76 11.81
N VAL A 187 -10.06 1.50 10.78
CA VAL A 187 -9.15 1.87 9.68
C VAL A 187 -8.10 2.85 10.20
N SER A 188 -6.81 2.61 9.91
CA SER A 188 -5.75 3.54 10.27
C SER A 188 -5.52 4.56 9.15
N PRO A 189 -5.19 5.82 9.46
CA PRO A 189 -4.83 6.82 8.43
C PRO A 189 -3.58 6.44 7.62
N VAL A 190 -2.73 5.56 8.18
CA VAL A 190 -1.41 5.23 7.61
C VAL A 190 -1.34 3.79 7.13
N ILE A 191 -1.87 2.85 7.91
CA ILE A 191 -1.83 1.42 7.62
C ILE A 191 -3.20 0.98 7.09
N LYS A 192 -3.33 0.92 5.76
CA LYS A 192 -4.62 0.67 5.07
C LYS A 192 -4.95 -0.80 4.84
N ASP A 193 -3.93 -1.65 4.86
CA ASP A 193 -4.03 -3.09 4.58
C ASP A 193 -4.62 -3.90 5.75
N ARG A 194 -4.77 -3.30 6.92
CA ARG A 194 -5.40 -3.93 8.08
C ARG A 194 -6.06 -2.92 9.02
N ARG A 195 -7.09 -3.38 9.73
CA ARG A 195 -7.70 -2.62 10.83
C ARG A 195 -6.85 -2.75 12.10
N ARG A 196 -6.88 -1.74 12.96
CA ARG A 196 -6.05 -1.62 14.17
C ARG A 196 -6.89 -1.13 15.37
N PRO A 197 -6.49 -1.43 16.62
CA PRO A 197 -7.15 -0.87 17.79
C PRO A 197 -7.11 0.65 17.79
N MET A 198 -8.05 1.30 18.47
CA MET A 198 -8.15 2.77 18.50
C MET A 198 -6.88 3.44 19.02
N THR A 199 -6.18 2.81 19.97
CA THR A 199 -4.88 3.28 20.47
C THR A 199 -3.84 3.40 19.36
N ALA A 200 -3.75 2.40 18.49
CA ALA A 200 -2.86 2.44 17.33
C ALA A 200 -3.30 3.44 16.25
N VAL A 201 -4.61 3.65 16.08
CA VAL A 201 -5.15 4.71 15.19
C VAL A 201 -4.79 6.09 15.74
N LEU A 202 -4.94 6.31 17.06
CA LEU A 202 -4.55 7.55 17.73
C LEU A 202 -3.05 7.80 17.62
N HIS A 203 -2.20 6.78 17.79
CA HIS A 203 -0.76 6.93 17.56
C HIS A 203 -0.44 7.42 16.15
N ALA A 204 -1.05 6.79 15.14
CA ALA A 204 -0.82 7.14 13.74
C ALA A 204 -1.30 8.56 13.43
N GLU A 205 -2.48 8.95 13.92
CA GLU A 205 -3.01 10.29 13.72
C GLU A 205 -2.17 11.35 14.44
N TYR A 206 -1.87 11.13 15.73
CA TYR A 206 -1.11 12.07 16.56
C TYR A 206 0.28 12.34 16.01
N SER A 207 1.00 11.31 15.55
CA SER A 207 2.34 11.51 14.95
C SER A 207 2.27 12.20 13.59
N TYR A 208 1.26 11.92 12.76
CA TYR A 208 1.11 12.60 11.48
C TYR A 208 0.62 14.04 11.58
N VAL A 209 -0.10 14.41 12.65
CA VAL A 209 -0.38 15.83 12.95
C VAL A 209 0.92 16.58 13.28
N HIS A 210 1.86 15.98 14.02
CA HIS A 210 3.20 16.56 14.24
C HIS A 210 3.98 16.71 12.94
N VAL A 211 3.99 15.67 12.10
CA VAL A 211 4.67 15.71 10.78
C VAL A 211 4.07 16.82 9.92
N THR A 212 2.74 16.89 9.81
CA THR A 212 2.06 17.91 9.00
C THR A 212 2.33 19.32 9.53
N ALA A 213 2.39 19.51 10.85
CA ALA A 213 2.75 20.79 11.45
C ALA A 213 4.20 21.19 11.13
N LEU A 214 5.14 20.24 11.12
CA LEU A 214 6.51 20.50 10.66
C LEU A 214 6.53 20.87 9.17
N ASP A 215 5.82 20.14 8.31
CA ASP A 215 5.74 20.40 6.87
C ASP A 215 5.24 21.82 6.56
N ILE A 216 4.24 22.30 7.31
CA ILE A 216 3.74 23.68 7.25
C ILE A 216 4.89 24.67 7.51
N HIS A 217 5.65 24.50 8.60
CA HIS A 217 6.74 25.40 8.96
C HIS A 217 7.93 25.34 7.98
N MET A 218 8.27 24.15 7.48
CA MET A 218 9.28 24.00 6.43
C MET A 218 8.85 24.74 5.17
N LEU A 219 7.59 24.58 4.75
CA LEU A 219 7.06 25.22 3.54
C LEU A 219 7.02 26.75 3.64
N GLU A 220 6.69 27.31 4.81
CA GLU A 220 6.69 28.77 5.04
C GLU A 220 8.09 29.39 4.99
N THR A 221 9.12 28.62 5.36
CA THR A 221 10.50 29.10 5.50
C THR A 221 11.38 28.77 4.30
N GLU A 222 11.05 27.73 3.53
CA GLU A 222 11.80 27.33 2.34
C GLU A 222 11.73 28.39 1.24
N ARG A 223 12.84 28.53 0.51
CA ARG A 223 13.02 29.51 -0.57
C ARG A 223 13.44 28.85 -1.88
N ASP A 224 13.99 27.64 -1.80
CA ASP A 224 14.33 26.85 -2.99
C ASP A 224 13.05 26.33 -3.68
N ALA A 225 12.86 26.68 -4.96
CA ALA A 225 11.65 26.36 -5.70
C ALA A 225 11.43 24.85 -5.88
N ASN A 226 12.51 24.08 -6.03
CA ASN A 226 12.42 22.62 -6.20
C ASN A 226 11.98 21.96 -4.89
N ARG A 227 12.56 22.37 -3.77
CA ARG A 227 12.15 21.88 -2.44
C ARG A 227 10.74 22.34 -2.07
N LEU A 228 10.33 23.55 -2.42
CA LEU A 228 8.96 24.02 -2.23
C LEU A 228 7.95 23.10 -2.95
N THR A 229 8.25 22.70 -4.17
CA THR A 229 7.41 21.76 -4.94
C THR A 229 7.26 20.44 -4.20
N VAL A 230 8.38 19.86 -3.77
CA VAL A 230 8.41 18.59 -3.04
C VAL A 230 7.69 18.68 -1.69
N LEU A 231 7.93 19.73 -0.91
CA LEU A 231 7.27 19.96 0.38
C LEU A 231 5.75 20.12 0.23
N ARG A 232 5.26 20.70 -0.88
CA ARG A 232 3.81 20.77 -1.15
C ARG A 232 3.22 19.41 -1.44
N GLU A 233 3.89 18.57 -2.22
CA GLU A 233 3.43 17.21 -2.50
C GLU A 233 3.38 16.37 -1.21
N VAL A 234 4.42 16.46 -0.40
CA VAL A 234 4.49 15.81 0.91
C VAL A 234 3.39 16.30 1.84
N LEU A 235 3.21 17.62 1.95
CA LEU A 235 2.15 18.23 2.76
C LEU A 235 0.76 17.80 2.28
N GLN A 236 0.52 17.78 0.96
CA GLN A 236 -0.77 17.35 0.39
C GLN A 236 -1.09 15.89 0.71
N ARG A 237 -0.08 15.00 0.63
CA ARG A 237 -0.21 13.60 1.02
C ARG A 237 -0.49 13.45 2.51
N ASN A 238 0.27 14.13 3.36
CA ASN A 238 0.10 14.06 4.82
C ASN A 238 -1.23 14.67 5.27
N LEU A 239 -1.68 15.75 4.64
CA LEU A 239 -3.00 16.35 4.84
C LEU A 239 -4.13 15.33 4.63
N SER A 240 -4.12 14.59 3.51
CA SER A 240 -5.16 13.58 3.25
C SER A 240 -5.19 12.48 4.31
N ARG A 241 -4.02 12.10 4.87
CA ARG A 241 -3.92 11.08 5.92
C ARG A 241 -4.55 11.57 7.22
N ILE A 242 -4.21 12.79 7.65
CA ILE A 242 -4.75 13.33 8.90
C ILE A 242 -6.24 13.65 8.79
N GLU A 243 -6.75 14.05 7.63
CA GLU A 243 -8.20 14.25 7.46
C GLU A 243 -8.97 12.95 7.69
N GLU A 244 -8.50 11.84 7.12
CA GLU A 244 -9.16 10.54 7.28
C GLU A 244 -9.05 9.99 8.70
N GLY A 245 -7.87 10.11 9.32
CA GLY A 245 -7.66 9.67 10.69
C GLY A 245 -8.45 10.50 11.69
N TYR A 246 -8.50 11.82 11.49
CA TYR A 246 -9.34 12.74 12.25
C TYR A 246 -10.82 12.32 12.21
N GLU A 247 -11.39 12.08 11.03
CA GLU A 247 -12.78 11.64 10.89
C GLU A 247 -13.02 10.28 11.58
N THR A 248 -12.07 9.35 11.46
CA THR A 248 -12.16 8.04 12.11
C THR A 248 -12.18 8.18 13.63
N ILE A 249 -11.27 8.95 14.21
CA ILE A 249 -11.18 9.14 15.65
C ILE A 249 -12.40 9.91 16.17
N ARG A 250 -12.79 10.99 15.50
CA ARG A 250 -13.98 11.79 15.88
C ARG A 250 -15.25 10.94 15.96
N ARG A 251 -15.38 9.96 15.05
CA ARG A 251 -16.54 9.08 14.99
C ARG A 251 -16.55 7.97 16.04
N TYR A 252 -15.40 7.38 16.33
CA TYR A 252 -15.35 6.10 17.06
C TYR A 252 -14.63 6.16 18.41
N PHE A 253 -13.95 7.25 18.74
CA PHE A 253 -13.19 7.36 19.98
C PHE A 253 -14.09 7.33 21.21
N LYS A 254 -13.75 6.47 22.17
CA LYS A 254 -14.38 6.37 23.49
C LYS A 254 -13.37 6.91 24.52
N PRO A 255 -13.67 8.03 25.20
CA PRO A 255 -12.72 8.64 26.13
C PRO A 255 -12.56 7.82 27.41
N GLY A 256 -11.32 7.64 27.87
CA GLY A 256 -10.98 7.21 29.22
C GLY A 256 -11.09 8.34 30.25
N GLU A 257 -10.52 8.14 31.44
CA GLU A 257 -10.57 9.08 32.57
C GLU A 257 -10.17 10.51 32.18
N HIS A 258 -9.08 10.65 31.44
CA HIS A 258 -8.57 11.94 30.96
C HIS A 258 -8.74 12.12 29.44
N GLY A 259 -9.41 11.15 28.80
CA GLY A 259 -9.54 11.07 27.36
C GLY A 259 -10.26 12.26 26.76
N ARG A 260 -11.32 12.74 27.40
CA ARG A 260 -12.13 13.85 26.88
C ARG A 260 -11.32 15.13 26.78
N GLU A 261 -10.69 15.55 27.87
CA GLU A 261 -9.90 16.79 27.92
C GLU A 261 -8.72 16.75 26.93
N PHE A 262 -7.98 15.63 26.89
CA PHE A 262 -6.89 15.46 25.93
C PHE A 262 -7.38 15.57 24.49
N MET A 263 -8.47 14.86 24.15
CA MET A 263 -9.00 14.84 22.80
C MET A 263 -9.61 16.17 22.37
N ASP A 264 -10.21 16.93 23.28
CA ASP A 264 -10.71 18.27 22.96
C ASP A 264 -9.55 19.20 22.54
N GLY A 265 -8.43 19.16 23.27
CA GLY A 265 -7.21 19.87 22.88
C GLY A 265 -6.62 19.36 21.57
N PHE A 266 -6.59 18.04 21.39
CA PHE A 266 -6.08 17.42 20.17
C PHE A 266 -6.91 17.79 18.93
N PHE A 267 -8.23 17.69 18.98
CA PHE A 267 -9.10 18.02 17.86
C PHE A 267 -8.98 19.49 17.44
N GLN A 268 -8.94 20.41 18.41
CA GLN A 268 -8.72 21.83 18.10
C GLN A 268 -7.39 22.06 17.40
N TRP A 269 -6.33 21.37 17.81
CA TRP A 269 -5.02 21.48 17.16
C TRP A 269 -5.01 20.86 15.76
N THR A 270 -5.60 19.67 15.59
CA THR A 270 -5.72 19.00 14.28
C THR A 270 -6.51 19.85 13.28
N GLU A 271 -7.65 20.42 13.69
CA GLU A 271 -8.46 21.31 12.86
C GLU A 271 -7.68 22.56 12.40
N ARG A 272 -6.92 23.20 13.30
CA ARG A 272 -6.05 24.33 12.95
C ARG A 272 -4.94 23.92 11.98
N THR A 273 -4.34 22.74 12.18
CA THR A 273 -3.30 22.18 11.31
C THR A 273 -3.84 21.91 9.91
N ILE A 274 -4.99 21.23 9.79
CA ILE A 274 -5.69 20.97 8.52
C ILE A 274 -6.03 22.28 7.80
N SER A 275 -6.59 23.26 8.52
CA SER A 275 -6.96 24.56 7.95
C SER A 275 -5.74 25.31 7.40
N THR A 276 -4.65 25.35 8.17
CA THR A 276 -3.40 26.02 7.76
C THR A 276 -2.78 25.33 6.54
N ALA A 277 -2.69 24.00 6.53
CA ALA A 277 -2.18 23.24 5.39
C ALA A 277 -2.99 23.52 4.10
N LYS A 278 -4.32 23.47 4.19
CA LYS A 278 -5.21 23.80 3.06
C LYS A 278 -4.98 25.23 2.54
N ASN A 279 -4.82 26.20 3.44
CA ASN A 279 -4.59 27.58 3.05
C ASN A 279 -3.24 27.77 2.34
N LEU A 280 -2.18 27.11 2.80
CA LEU A 280 -0.87 27.16 2.14
C LEU A 280 -0.91 26.52 0.75
N LEU A 281 -1.53 25.35 0.62
CA LEU A 281 -1.68 24.67 -0.66
C LEU A 281 -2.52 25.49 -1.66
N ARG A 282 -3.58 26.19 -1.20
CA ARG A 282 -4.37 27.11 -2.04
C ARG A 282 -3.59 28.35 -2.47
N ARG A 283 -2.77 28.95 -1.60
CA ARG A 283 -1.96 30.13 -1.95
C ARG A 283 -0.98 29.84 -3.08
N SER A 284 -0.40 28.64 -3.10
CA SER A 284 0.47 28.19 -4.19
C SER A 284 -0.26 28.16 -5.54
N ILE A 285 -1.53 27.73 -5.56
CA ILE A 285 -2.36 27.74 -6.77
C ILE A 285 -2.65 29.18 -7.23
N LEU A 286 -2.93 30.09 -6.30
CA LEU A 286 -3.30 31.48 -6.61
C LEU A 286 -2.12 32.35 -7.06
N LEU A 287 -0.90 32.09 -6.57
CA LEU A 287 0.29 32.89 -6.91
C LEU A 287 0.80 32.69 -8.34
N GLY A 288 0.10 31.92 -9.18
CA GLY A 288 0.48 31.76 -10.58
C GLY A 288 1.82 31.05 -10.75
N GLU A 289 2.29 30.33 -9.72
CA GLU A 289 3.15 29.18 -9.91
C GLU A 289 2.28 28.14 -10.63
N SER A 290 2.10 28.36 -11.93
CA SER A 290 1.26 27.52 -12.75
C SER A 290 1.87 26.13 -12.74
N LYS A 291 1.23 25.19 -12.04
CA LYS A 291 0.91 23.96 -12.76
C LYS A 291 0.25 24.45 -14.08
N PRO A 292 0.76 24.06 -15.26
CA PRO A 292 0.11 24.44 -16.52
C PRO A 292 -1.38 24.22 -16.34
N ALA A 293 -2.17 25.29 -16.49
CA ALA A 293 -3.54 25.32 -16.03
C ALA A 293 -4.30 24.15 -16.66
N HIS A 294 -4.64 23.14 -15.87
CA HIS A 294 -5.59 22.12 -16.31
C HIS A 294 -6.95 22.81 -16.34
N PRO A 295 -7.58 22.94 -17.52
CA PRO A 295 -8.89 23.53 -17.61
C PRO A 295 -9.85 22.75 -16.73
N HIS A 296 -10.69 23.47 -15.98
CA HIS A 296 -11.89 22.90 -15.37
C HIS A 296 -12.56 21.98 -16.40
N PRO A 297 -13.06 20.79 -16.00
CA PRO A 297 -13.70 19.88 -16.93
C PRO A 297 -14.87 20.63 -17.56
N ALA A 298 -14.67 21.08 -18.79
CA ALA A 298 -15.76 21.53 -19.62
C ALA A 298 -16.73 20.35 -19.61
N ARG A 299 -17.99 20.60 -19.24
CA ARG A 299 -19.06 19.69 -19.63
C ARG A 299 -18.88 19.52 -21.12
N ILE A 300 -18.37 18.36 -21.54
CA ILE A 300 -18.25 18.03 -22.96
C ILE A 300 -19.69 18.00 -23.45
N ASP A 301 -20.12 19.10 -24.05
CA ASP A 301 -21.39 19.19 -24.73
C ASP A 301 -21.44 18.06 -25.75
N ARG A 302 -22.48 17.23 -25.65
CA ARG A 302 -22.74 16.05 -26.50
C ARG A 302 -22.93 16.38 -28.00
N HIS A 303 -22.51 17.55 -28.46
CA HIS A 303 -22.92 18.11 -29.76
C HIS A 303 -21.79 18.44 -30.73
N VAL A 304 -20.52 18.20 -30.37
CA VAL A 304 -19.47 18.11 -31.40
C VAL A 304 -19.35 16.65 -31.82
N ARG A 305 -19.74 16.36 -33.07
CA ARG A 305 -19.42 15.10 -33.76
C ARG A 305 -17.90 15.06 -33.95
N HIS A 306 -17.15 14.78 -32.89
CA HIS A 306 -15.74 14.50 -33.00
C HIS A 306 -15.59 13.22 -33.83
N GLU A 307 -14.81 13.32 -34.90
CA GLU A 307 -14.39 12.15 -35.66
C GLU A 307 -13.78 11.11 -34.70
N ALA A 308 -14.00 9.83 -34.97
CA ALA A 308 -13.48 8.77 -34.11
C ALA A 308 -11.93 8.87 -34.04
N PRO A 309 -11.33 8.79 -32.84
CA PRO A 309 -9.87 8.86 -32.64
C PRO A 309 -9.12 7.92 -33.59
N GLN A 310 -8.16 8.42 -34.37
CA GLN A 310 -7.41 7.63 -35.34
C GLN A 310 -6.17 6.96 -34.72
N PHE A 311 -5.61 7.56 -33.67
CA PHE A 311 -4.41 7.10 -32.98
C PHE A 311 -4.61 6.98 -31.46
N PRO A 312 -5.60 6.21 -30.98
CA PRO A 312 -5.79 6.00 -29.55
C PRO A 312 -4.66 5.15 -28.95
N VAL A 313 -4.21 5.53 -27.76
CA VAL A 313 -3.17 4.83 -26.99
C VAL A 313 -3.73 4.51 -25.61
N VAL A 314 -3.62 3.26 -25.17
CA VAL A 314 -3.98 2.84 -23.81
C VAL A 314 -2.75 2.47 -22.99
N PHE A 315 -2.65 3.02 -21.79
CA PHE A 315 -1.70 2.62 -20.76
C PHE A 315 -2.32 1.56 -19.87
N SER A 316 -1.74 0.35 -19.90
CA SER A 316 -2.11 -0.77 -19.04
C SER A 316 -0.84 -1.44 -18.52
N TYR A 317 -0.46 -1.06 -17.32
CA TYR A 317 0.59 -1.74 -16.59
C TYR A 317 0.11 -1.95 -15.18
N ASN A 318 0.14 -3.16 -14.65
CA ASN A 318 -0.16 -3.37 -13.25
C ASN A 318 0.88 -4.34 -12.69
N GLY A 319 1.38 -4.07 -11.49
CA GLY A 319 2.58 -4.72 -10.95
C GLY A 319 2.44 -6.22 -10.66
N GLY A 320 1.27 -6.83 -10.87
CA GLY A 320 1.03 -8.26 -10.67
C GLY A 320 0.38 -8.94 -11.88
N ILE A 321 0.71 -10.22 -12.08
CA ILE A 321 0.15 -11.07 -13.14
C ILE A 321 -1.39 -11.09 -13.12
N GLY A 322 -1.97 -11.13 -11.92
CA GLY A 322 -3.43 -11.15 -11.75
C GLY A 322 -4.11 -9.89 -12.26
N ASP A 323 -3.42 -8.75 -12.17
CA ASP A 323 -3.97 -7.47 -12.58
C ASP A 323 -4.04 -7.36 -14.12
N HIS A 324 -3.06 -7.93 -14.84
CA HIS A 324 -3.11 -8.02 -16.31
C HIS A 324 -4.35 -8.78 -16.78
N LEU A 325 -4.66 -9.88 -16.10
CA LEU A 325 -5.85 -10.69 -16.38
C LEU A 325 -7.15 -9.94 -16.03
N CYS A 326 -7.15 -9.17 -14.94
CA CYS A 326 -8.30 -8.33 -14.58
C CYS A 326 -8.53 -7.18 -15.59
N ASN A 327 -7.48 -6.68 -16.21
CA ASN A 327 -7.55 -5.63 -17.24
C ASN A 327 -7.97 -6.15 -18.62
N LEU A 328 -7.77 -7.44 -18.90
CA LEU A 328 -7.97 -8.02 -20.23
C LEU A 328 -9.37 -7.75 -20.84
N PRO A 329 -10.50 -7.86 -20.09
CA PRO A 329 -11.81 -7.52 -20.64
C PRO A 329 -11.90 -6.04 -21.07
N ALA A 330 -11.30 -5.12 -20.31
CA ALA A 330 -11.30 -3.70 -20.66
C ALA A 330 -10.47 -3.43 -21.92
N LEU A 331 -9.30 -4.08 -22.06
CA LEU A 331 -8.45 -3.95 -23.24
C LEU A 331 -9.13 -4.50 -24.50
N ARG A 332 -9.83 -5.64 -24.40
CA ARG A 332 -10.61 -6.18 -25.52
C ARG A 332 -11.75 -5.26 -25.94
N ALA A 333 -12.46 -4.68 -24.98
CA ALA A 333 -13.50 -3.70 -25.27
C ALA A 333 -12.94 -2.46 -25.99
N LEU A 334 -11.78 -1.96 -25.55
CA LEU A 334 -11.10 -0.86 -26.22
C LEU A 334 -10.63 -1.25 -27.64
N ALA A 335 -10.06 -2.44 -27.82
CA ALA A 335 -9.63 -2.92 -29.14
C ALA A 335 -10.84 -3.08 -30.10
N SER A 336 -12.00 -3.48 -29.58
CA SER A 336 -13.27 -3.52 -30.32
C SER A 336 -13.78 -2.13 -30.72
N LEU A 337 -13.64 -1.12 -29.86
CA LEU A 337 -14.00 0.27 -30.19
C LEU A 337 -13.07 0.89 -31.24
N PHE A 338 -11.81 0.42 -31.28
CA PHE A 338 -10.77 0.96 -32.14
C PHE A 338 -10.05 -0.12 -32.97
N PRO A 339 -10.77 -0.83 -33.87
CA PRO A 339 -10.17 -1.90 -34.68
C PRO A 339 -8.97 -1.39 -35.47
N ASP A 340 -7.85 -2.11 -35.40
CA ASP A 340 -6.57 -1.80 -36.08
C ASP A 340 -5.96 -0.42 -35.75
N ARG A 341 -6.51 0.31 -34.77
CA ARG A 341 -6.12 1.68 -34.43
C ARG A 341 -5.52 1.82 -33.03
N LEU A 342 -5.94 0.98 -32.09
CA LEU A 342 -5.47 1.02 -30.71
C LEU A 342 -4.00 0.61 -30.60
N ALA A 343 -3.20 1.46 -29.97
CA ALA A 343 -1.88 1.07 -29.46
C ALA A 343 -1.91 0.86 -27.94
N LEU A 344 -1.06 -0.02 -27.45
CA LEU A 344 -0.98 -0.40 -26.04
C LEU A 344 0.42 -0.11 -25.47
N ILE A 345 0.48 0.52 -24.31
CA ILE A 345 1.68 0.63 -23.47
C ILE A 345 1.55 -0.40 -22.36
N CYS A 346 2.53 -1.30 -22.23
CA CYS A 346 2.52 -2.38 -21.24
C CYS A 346 3.94 -2.76 -20.80
N GLY A 347 4.05 -3.71 -19.87
CA GLY A 347 5.34 -4.26 -19.45
C GLY A 347 5.96 -5.11 -20.56
N LYS A 348 7.27 -5.30 -20.48
CA LYS A 348 8.04 -6.14 -21.41
C LYS A 348 7.61 -7.60 -21.33
N GLY A 349 7.26 -8.19 -22.48
CA GLY A 349 6.76 -9.56 -22.60
C GLY A 349 5.25 -9.71 -22.40
N ASP A 350 4.54 -8.68 -21.93
CA ASP A 350 3.10 -8.77 -21.65
C ASP A 350 2.29 -9.04 -22.93
N ARG A 351 2.76 -8.52 -24.09
CA ARG A 351 2.06 -8.70 -25.36
C ARG A 351 1.89 -10.18 -25.69
N GLU A 352 2.97 -10.93 -25.63
CA GLU A 352 2.97 -12.34 -26.02
C GLU A 352 2.18 -13.19 -25.01
N LEU A 353 2.33 -12.88 -23.72
CA LEU A 353 1.80 -13.71 -22.65
C LEU A 353 0.31 -13.47 -22.36
N TYR A 354 -0.17 -12.21 -22.40
CA TYR A 354 -1.52 -11.85 -21.96
C TYR A 354 -2.41 -11.28 -23.06
N TYR A 355 -1.80 -10.64 -24.07
CA TYR A 355 -2.51 -9.76 -25.00
C TYR A 355 -2.36 -10.17 -26.46
N SER A 356 -2.00 -11.43 -26.71
CA SER A 356 -1.72 -11.94 -28.07
C SER A 356 -2.95 -12.05 -28.96
N ASP A 357 -4.16 -12.01 -28.38
CA ASP A 357 -5.45 -11.98 -29.09
C ASP A 357 -5.96 -10.57 -29.39
N LEU A 358 -5.29 -9.52 -28.90
CA LEU A 358 -5.72 -8.15 -29.14
C LEU A 358 -5.32 -7.71 -30.55
N ASN A 359 -6.30 -7.23 -31.32
CA ASN A 359 -6.04 -6.61 -32.61
C ASN A 359 -5.56 -5.16 -32.42
N LEU A 360 -4.26 -5.01 -32.21
CA LEU A 360 -3.59 -3.74 -31.89
C LEU A 360 -2.78 -3.23 -33.08
N ARG A 361 -2.83 -1.92 -33.29
CA ARG A 361 -1.96 -1.20 -34.23
C ARG A 361 -0.49 -1.36 -33.86
N GLU A 362 -0.17 -1.15 -32.58
CA GLU A 362 1.20 -1.11 -32.07
C GLU A 362 1.24 -1.45 -30.58
N VAL A 363 2.39 -1.96 -30.10
CA VAL A 363 2.65 -2.15 -28.67
C VAL A 363 3.97 -1.52 -28.28
N TYR A 364 3.92 -0.68 -27.24
CA TYR A 364 5.07 -0.05 -26.63
C TYR A 364 5.37 -0.73 -25.30
N GLU A 365 6.20 -1.78 -25.35
CA GLU A 365 6.73 -2.38 -24.14
C GLU A 365 7.76 -1.44 -23.48
N ILE A 366 7.62 -1.25 -22.17
CA ILE A 366 8.46 -0.37 -21.36
C ILE A 366 9.07 -1.10 -20.15
N ASP A 367 10.24 -0.63 -19.75
CA ASP A 367 10.88 -1.00 -18.49
C ASP A 367 10.40 -0.03 -17.40
N LEU A 368 9.79 -0.58 -16.35
CA LEU A 368 9.37 0.20 -15.19
C LEU A 368 10.33 -0.04 -14.03
N ALA A 369 10.82 1.04 -13.47
CA ALA A 369 11.70 1.03 -12.32
C ALA A 369 10.90 1.36 -11.06
N LEU A 370 11.10 0.58 -9.99
CA LEU A 370 10.60 0.95 -8.67
C LEU A 370 11.60 1.90 -8.01
N THR A 371 11.15 3.11 -7.70
CA THR A 371 11.90 4.13 -6.95
C THR A 371 11.29 4.34 -5.57
N SER A 372 11.89 5.19 -4.73
CA SER A 372 11.31 5.54 -3.44
C SER A 372 9.96 6.27 -3.56
N MET A 373 9.71 6.92 -4.69
CA MET A 373 8.49 7.65 -5.00
C MET A 373 7.43 6.77 -5.69
N GLY A 374 7.74 5.48 -5.92
CA GLY A 374 6.89 4.54 -6.63
C GLY A 374 7.45 4.14 -7.99
N TRP A 375 6.59 3.61 -8.86
CA TRP A 375 6.98 3.18 -10.21
C TRP A 375 7.27 4.38 -11.11
N THR A 376 8.31 4.29 -11.94
CA THR A 376 8.69 5.32 -12.92
C THR A 376 9.10 4.69 -14.24
N PHE A 377 8.97 5.45 -15.32
CA PHE A 377 9.47 5.12 -16.66
C PHE A 377 9.89 6.39 -17.41
N ASP A 378 10.67 6.23 -18.47
CA ASP A 378 11.11 7.35 -19.32
C ASP A 378 9.97 7.83 -20.24
N SER A 379 9.27 8.86 -19.77
CA SER A 379 8.13 9.49 -20.45
C SER A 379 8.52 10.13 -21.79
N ASP A 380 9.73 10.67 -21.92
CA ASP A 380 10.20 11.37 -23.11
C ASP A 380 10.50 10.39 -24.25
N THR A 381 11.27 9.35 -23.94
CA THR A 381 11.57 8.29 -24.91
C THR A 381 10.28 7.60 -25.35
N LEU A 382 9.35 7.32 -24.42
CA LEU A 382 8.07 6.72 -24.75
C LEU A 382 7.21 7.61 -25.64
N ALA A 383 7.09 8.91 -25.31
CA ALA A 383 6.31 9.84 -26.13
C ALA A 383 6.87 9.96 -27.56
N HIS A 384 8.20 9.98 -27.70
CA HIS A 384 8.86 10.00 -29.00
C HIS A 384 8.53 8.73 -29.82
N ARG A 385 8.53 7.55 -29.19
CA ARG A 385 8.16 6.28 -29.83
C ARG A 385 6.68 6.24 -30.24
N ILE A 386 5.78 6.78 -29.42
CA ILE A 386 4.35 6.86 -29.72
C ILE A 386 4.09 7.75 -30.93
N GLY A 387 4.80 8.88 -31.03
CA GLY A 387 4.63 9.83 -32.13
C GLY A 387 3.27 10.53 -32.09
N ARG A 388 2.28 10.01 -32.84
CA ARG A 388 0.94 10.62 -32.93
C ARG A 388 -0.03 9.94 -31.95
N CYS A 389 -0.69 10.75 -31.13
CA CYS A 389 -1.72 10.32 -30.18
C CYS A 389 -2.87 11.33 -30.15
N ASP A 390 -4.09 10.88 -30.45
CA ASP A 390 -5.30 11.73 -30.43
C ASP A 390 -6.34 11.30 -29.38
N LEU A 391 -6.03 10.26 -28.60
CA LEU A 391 -6.75 9.88 -27.38
C LEU A 391 -5.81 9.07 -26.47
N LEU A 392 -5.62 9.48 -25.22
CA LEU A 392 -4.82 8.74 -24.24
C LEU A 392 -5.70 8.14 -23.14
N LEU A 393 -5.66 6.83 -22.97
CA LEU A 393 -6.47 6.08 -22.01
C LEU A 393 -5.57 5.49 -20.94
N CYS A 394 -6.02 5.45 -19.69
CA CYS A 394 -5.35 4.74 -18.61
C CYS A 394 -6.36 3.90 -17.84
N ILE A 395 -6.19 2.57 -17.90
CA ILE A 395 -7.06 1.62 -17.19
C ILE A 395 -6.52 1.22 -15.81
N ASN A 396 -5.37 1.78 -15.43
CA ASN A 396 -4.75 1.51 -14.14
C ASN A 396 -5.40 2.33 -13.03
N PRO A 397 -5.73 1.72 -11.88
CA PRO A 397 -6.29 2.43 -10.74
C PRO A 397 -5.25 3.13 -9.87
N TRP A 398 -4.02 3.26 -10.36
CA TRP A 398 -2.92 3.92 -9.68
C TRP A 398 -2.23 4.86 -10.66
N HIS A 399 -1.45 5.79 -10.12
CA HIS A 399 -0.83 6.86 -10.89
C HIS A 399 0.63 7.02 -10.53
N THR A 400 1.42 7.50 -11.48
CA THR A 400 2.82 7.85 -11.27
C THR A 400 3.13 9.17 -11.95
N ASN A 401 4.19 9.85 -11.49
CA ASN A 401 4.63 11.11 -12.09
C ASN A 401 4.95 10.93 -13.58
N SER A 402 5.50 9.79 -14.00
CA SER A 402 5.75 9.48 -15.41
C SER A 402 4.47 9.46 -16.26
N VAL A 403 3.34 9.03 -15.70
CA VAL A 403 2.06 9.11 -16.43
C VAL A 403 1.61 10.57 -16.60
N SER A 404 1.76 11.41 -15.56
CA SER A 404 1.51 12.86 -15.67
C SER A 404 2.42 13.52 -16.69
N GLU A 405 3.71 13.19 -16.67
CA GLU A 405 4.69 13.69 -17.63
C GLU A 405 4.33 13.27 -19.05
N LEU A 406 3.97 11.99 -19.27
CA LEU A 406 3.54 11.47 -20.57
C LEU A 406 2.31 12.24 -21.09
N LEU A 407 1.32 12.50 -20.24
CA LEU A 407 0.16 13.32 -20.60
C LEU A 407 0.59 14.72 -21.09
N THR A 408 1.59 15.34 -20.47
CA THR A 408 2.08 16.68 -20.88
C THR A 408 2.75 16.68 -22.25
N LYS A 409 3.22 15.53 -22.75
CA LYS A 409 3.83 15.40 -24.08
C LYS A 409 2.81 15.40 -25.22
N PHE A 410 1.51 15.27 -24.90
CA PHE A 410 0.42 15.30 -25.87
C PHE A 410 -0.57 16.45 -25.54
N PRO A 411 -0.14 17.72 -25.64
CA PRO A 411 -0.96 18.85 -25.23
C PRO A 411 -2.24 18.95 -26.05
N GLY A 412 -3.38 19.08 -25.37
CA GLY A 412 -4.70 19.17 -26.00
C GLY A 412 -5.30 17.83 -26.43
N THR A 413 -4.57 16.72 -26.32
CA THR A 413 -5.09 15.38 -26.59
C THR A 413 -6.10 14.98 -25.51
N PRO A 414 -7.34 14.62 -25.87
CA PRO A 414 -8.30 14.07 -24.91
C PRO A 414 -7.72 12.85 -24.19
N SER A 415 -8.02 12.75 -22.91
CA SER A 415 -7.56 11.65 -22.07
C SER A 415 -8.59 11.20 -21.04
N VAL A 416 -8.63 9.89 -20.77
CA VAL A 416 -9.55 9.25 -19.83
C VAL A 416 -8.77 8.35 -18.86
N GLY A 417 -9.00 8.52 -17.56
CA GLY A 417 -8.34 7.73 -16.50
C GLY A 417 -8.92 8.06 -15.13
N PHE A 418 -8.32 7.55 -14.05
CA PHE A 418 -8.86 7.68 -12.69
C PHE A 418 -8.32 8.88 -11.89
N PHE A 419 -7.48 9.71 -12.51
CA PHE A 419 -6.74 10.79 -11.84
C PHE A 419 -7.08 12.15 -12.43
N SER A 420 -6.89 13.21 -11.64
CA SER A 420 -7.24 14.59 -12.00
C SER A 420 -6.47 15.14 -13.20
N ASP A 421 -5.32 14.54 -13.53
CA ASP A 421 -4.49 14.95 -14.67
C ASP A 421 -5.12 14.57 -16.02
N PHE A 422 -6.08 13.64 -16.02
CA PHE A 422 -6.84 13.24 -17.20
C PHE A 422 -7.94 14.26 -17.51
N THR A 423 -8.15 14.58 -18.79
CA THR A 423 -9.20 15.54 -19.20
C THR A 423 -10.60 15.08 -18.79
N ARG A 424 -10.82 13.76 -18.76
CA ARG A 424 -11.99 13.10 -18.19
C ARG A 424 -11.52 12.13 -17.11
N TYR A 425 -11.55 12.60 -15.86
CA TYR A 425 -11.29 11.76 -14.71
C TYR A 425 -12.53 10.91 -14.37
N LEU A 426 -12.29 9.65 -13.99
CA LEU A 426 -13.28 8.69 -13.53
C LEU A 426 -13.13 8.48 -12.02
N ALA A 427 -14.23 8.18 -11.34
CA ALA A 427 -14.17 7.79 -9.94
C ALA A 427 -13.52 6.41 -9.81
N CYS A 428 -12.52 6.29 -8.92
CA CYS A 428 -11.90 5.00 -8.62
C CYS A 428 -12.74 4.26 -7.56
N ASP A 429 -13.42 3.19 -7.97
CA ASP A 429 -14.14 2.31 -7.04
C ASP A 429 -13.19 1.23 -6.51
N TYR A 430 -12.55 1.48 -5.37
CA TYR A 430 -11.70 0.51 -4.69
C TYR A 430 -12.49 -0.57 -3.94
N GLU A 431 -13.78 -0.35 -3.72
CA GLU A 431 -14.67 -1.29 -3.05
C GLU A 431 -15.26 -2.31 -4.03
N GLY A 432 -15.40 -1.94 -5.31
CA GLY A 432 -15.84 -2.80 -6.39
C GLY A 432 -14.77 -3.77 -6.91
N HIS A 433 -15.18 -4.69 -7.77
CA HIS A 433 -14.28 -5.68 -8.36
C HIS A 433 -13.24 -5.02 -9.29
N ALA A 434 -12.02 -5.56 -9.32
CA ALA A 434 -10.93 -4.98 -10.11
C ALA A 434 -11.24 -4.93 -11.61
N MET A 435 -11.88 -5.97 -12.15
CA MET A 435 -12.31 -5.99 -13.57
C MET A 435 -13.35 -4.90 -13.87
N ASP A 436 -14.35 -4.70 -13.01
CA ASP A 436 -15.39 -3.68 -13.22
C ASP A 436 -14.78 -2.27 -13.24
N MET A 437 -13.83 -2.03 -12.34
CA MET A 437 -13.11 -0.77 -12.30
C MET A 437 -12.26 -0.54 -13.56
N ALA A 438 -11.45 -1.50 -14.01
CA ALA A 438 -10.71 -1.35 -15.28
C ALA A 438 -11.66 -1.11 -16.46
N PHE A 439 -12.82 -1.79 -16.46
CA PHE A 439 -13.85 -1.67 -17.50
C PHE A 439 -14.61 -0.33 -17.47
N ALA A 440 -14.49 0.46 -16.40
CA ALA A 440 -15.08 1.79 -16.34
C ALA A 440 -14.55 2.73 -17.44
N VAL A 441 -13.31 2.51 -17.92
CA VAL A 441 -12.72 3.31 -19.00
C VAL A 441 -13.40 3.07 -20.35
N PRO A 442 -13.49 1.83 -20.89
CA PRO A 442 -14.28 1.59 -22.11
C PRO A 442 -15.75 1.97 -21.93
N ALA A 443 -16.37 1.68 -20.77
CA ALA A 443 -17.76 2.06 -20.51
C ALA A 443 -17.99 3.59 -20.50
N ALA A 444 -16.95 4.37 -20.16
CA ALA A 444 -16.99 5.82 -20.27
C ALA A 444 -17.06 6.28 -21.73
N LEU A 445 -16.43 5.56 -22.65
CA LEU A 445 -16.44 5.85 -24.09
C LEU A 445 -17.73 5.40 -24.76
N ASP A 446 -18.21 4.21 -24.40
CA ASP A 446 -19.48 3.66 -24.86
C ASP A 446 -20.17 2.88 -23.73
N SER A 447 -21.27 3.45 -23.22
CA SER A 447 -22.05 2.87 -22.12
C SER A 447 -22.86 1.65 -22.52
N ALA A 448 -22.95 1.30 -23.81
CA ALA A 448 -23.60 0.08 -24.27
C ALA A 448 -22.73 -1.17 -24.11
N LEU A 449 -21.43 -1.01 -23.86
CA LEU A 449 -20.51 -2.12 -23.65
C LEU A 449 -20.81 -2.84 -22.34
N ASN A 450 -20.75 -4.17 -22.38
CA ASN A 450 -20.91 -5.03 -21.21
C ASN A 450 -19.62 -5.82 -20.95
N LEU A 451 -19.15 -5.80 -19.70
CA LEU A 451 -17.94 -6.51 -19.28
C LEU A 451 -17.95 -8.00 -19.66
N VAL A 452 -19.11 -8.66 -19.55
CA VAL A 452 -19.24 -10.10 -19.78
C VAL A 452 -18.89 -10.48 -21.22
N ASP A 453 -19.23 -9.62 -22.19
CA ASP A 453 -19.00 -9.88 -23.63
C ASP A 453 -17.50 -9.96 -23.97
N PHE A 454 -16.66 -9.27 -23.19
CA PHE A 454 -15.21 -9.20 -23.36
C PHE A 454 -14.43 -10.10 -22.40
N SER A 455 -15.13 -10.85 -21.56
CA SER A 455 -14.55 -11.69 -20.51
C SER A 455 -14.31 -13.13 -20.97
N GLN A 456 -13.84 -13.28 -22.21
CA GLN A 456 -13.46 -14.58 -22.76
C GLN A 456 -12.18 -15.12 -22.10
N PRO A 457 -11.92 -16.43 -22.18
CA PRO A 457 -10.62 -17.02 -21.88
C PRO A 457 -9.42 -16.24 -22.44
N PRO A 458 -8.28 -16.08 -21.72
CA PRO A 458 -7.06 -15.54 -22.31
C PRO A 458 -6.57 -16.46 -23.45
N ALA A 459 -5.93 -15.89 -24.47
CA ALA A 459 -5.33 -16.68 -25.53
C ALA A 459 -4.14 -17.49 -25.00
N ILE A 460 -4.09 -18.75 -25.41
CA ILE A 460 -3.05 -19.69 -25.02
C ILE A 460 -2.31 -20.15 -26.27
N GLY A 461 -0.99 -19.99 -26.28
CA GLY A 461 -0.14 -20.44 -27.38
C GLY A 461 -0.25 -21.93 -27.66
N ALA A 462 0.00 -22.33 -28.91
CA ALA A 462 -0.05 -23.74 -29.32
C ALA A 462 0.94 -24.60 -28.53
N THR A 463 2.14 -24.07 -28.24
CA THR A 463 3.17 -24.74 -27.43
C THR A 463 2.69 -25.00 -26.01
N ALA A 464 2.17 -23.97 -25.32
CA ALA A 464 1.60 -24.11 -23.97
C ALA A 464 0.45 -25.12 -23.93
N SER A 465 -0.44 -25.07 -24.93
CA SER A 465 -1.54 -26.02 -25.07
C SER A 465 -1.06 -27.46 -25.28
N ALA A 466 -0.01 -27.66 -26.08
CA ALA A 466 0.57 -28.98 -26.30
C ALA A 466 1.21 -29.54 -25.03
N ILE A 467 1.98 -28.73 -24.30
CA ILE A 467 2.61 -29.09 -23.01
C ILE A 467 1.53 -29.48 -22.00
N ALA A 468 0.48 -28.67 -21.84
CA ALA A 468 -0.61 -28.96 -20.92
C ALA A 468 -1.34 -30.26 -21.27
N ARG A 469 -1.62 -30.51 -22.55
CA ARG A 469 -2.28 -31.74 -23.01
C ARG A 469 -1.42 -32.97 -22.74
N GLU A 470 -0.14 -32.93 -23.09
CA GLU A 470 0.81 -34.01 -22.83
C GLU A 470 0.92 -34.29 -21.33
N PHE A 471 1.02 -33.23 -20.52
CA PHE A 471 1.07 -33.34 -19.07
C PHE A 471 -0.19 -34.01 -18.50
N LYS A 472 -1.38 -33.53 -18.89
CA LYS A 472 -2.66 -34.10 -18.46
C LYS A 472 -2.77 -35.56 -18.87
N GLN A 473 -2.42 -35.90 -20.11
CA GLN A 473 -2.46 -37.28 -20.60
C GLN A 473 -1.53 -38.20 -19.80
N ARG A 474 -0.30 -37.75 -19.52
CA ARG A 474 0.72 -38.53 -18.81
C ARG A 474 0.36 -38.76 -17.34
N HIS A 475 -0.12 -37.73 -16.65
CA HIS A 475 -0.24 -37.76 -15.19
C HIS A 475 -1.69 -37.92 -14.69
N ALA A 476 -2.64 -37.27 -15.35
CA ALA A 476 -4.05 -37.32 -14.96
C ALA A 476 -4.83 -38.41 -15.71
N GLY A 477 -4.52 -38.66 -16.99
CA GLY A 477 -5.26 -39.61 -17.82
C GLY A 477 -6.73 -39.18 -17.97
N SER A 478 -7.66 -40.08 -17.67
CA SER A 478 -9.11 -39.83 -17.71
C SER A 478 -9.71 -39.37 -16.38
N TYR A 479 -8.89 -39.16 -15.34
CA TYR A 479 -9.39 -38.68 -14.05
C TYR A 479 -9.91 -37.25 -14.16
N ARG A 480 -10.92 -36.92 -13.37
CA ARG A 480 -11.27 -35.52 -13.09
C ARG A 480 -10.12 -34.86 -12.35
N THR A 481 -9.97 -33.56 -12.49
CA THR A 481 -8.80 -32.82 -12.02
C THR A 481 -9.20 -31.61 -11.19
N LEU A 482 -8.59 -31.53 -10.00
CA LEU A 482 -8.66 -30.38 -9.11
C LEU A 482 -7.32 -29.64 -9.17
N PHE A 483 -7.33 -28.41 -9.68
CA PHE A 483 -6.17 -27.54 -9.68
C PHE A 483 -6.03 -26.85 -8.32
N VAL A 484 -4.87 -26.97 -7.67
CA VAL A 484 -4.62 -26.38 -6.34
C VAL A 484 -3.44 -25.42 -6.42
N HIS A 485 -3.64 -24.16 -6.03
CA HIS A 485 -2.56 -23.17 -5.95
C HIS A 485 -2.36 -22.65 -4.52
N THR A 486 -1.17 -22.85 -3.96
CA THR A 486 -0.91 -22.65 -2.52
C THR A 486 0.09 -21.57 -2.18
N THR A 487 0.73 -20.92 -3.15
CA THR A 487 1.86 -20.02 -2.89
C THR A 487 1.68 -18.61 -3.46
N THR A 488 1.95 -17.59 -2.64
CA THR A 488 2.10 -16.20 -3.07
C THR A 488 2.93 -15.44 -2.01
N LYS A 489 2.70 -14.14 -1.80
CA LYS A 489 3.23 -13.40 -0.66
C LYS A 489 2.90 -14.10 0.68
N PRO A 490 3.83 -14.16 1.66
CA PRO A 490 3.65 -14.91 2.89
C PRO A 490 2.33 -14.64 3.63
N GLU A 491 1.91 -13.38 3.72
CA GLU A 491 0.71 -12.94 4.42
C GLU A 491 -0.62 -13.37 3.75
N LYS A 492 -0.55 -13.74 2.47
CA LYS A 492 -1.66 -14.24 1.66
C LYS A 492 -1.64 -15.76 1.51
N SER A 493 -0.60 -16.43 1.99
CA SER A 493 -0.50 -17.89 1.95
C SER A 493 -1.30 -18.52 3.10
N TRP A 494 -1.99 -19.62 2.81
CA TRP A 494 -2.64 -20.45 3.83
C TRP A 494 -1.69 -21.54 4.32
N ASP A 495 -1.91 -22.02 5.54
CA ASP A 495 -1.11 -23.10 6.11
C ASP A 495 -1.12 -24.34 5.20
N SER A 496 0.06 -24.84 4.86
CA SER A 496 0.22 -25.99 3.95
C SER A 496 -0.40 -27.27 4.55
N GLY A 497 -0.37 -27.42 5.88
CA GLY A 497 -1.07 -28.49 6.59
C GLY A 497 -2.60 -28.40 6.48
N LYS A 498 -3.17 -27.20 6.40
CA LYS A 498 -4.61 -27.00 6.14
C LYS A 498 -4.98 -27.40 4.71
N PHE A 499 -4.18 -27.03 3.70
CA PHE A 499 -4.39 -27.49 2.32
C PHE A 499 -4.37 -29.01 2.22
N GLN A 500 -3.37 -29.66 2.82
CA GLN A 500 -3.27 -31.12 2.84
C GLN A 500 -4.52 -31.77 3.43
N ARG A 501 -5.04 -31.26 4.55
CA ARG A 501 -6.27 -31.81 5.17
C ARG A 501 -7.51 -31.65 4.29
N VAL A 502 -7.67 -30.53 3.60
CA VAL A 502 -8.77 -30.32 2.64
C VAL A 502 -8.64 -31.32 1.48
N VAL A 503 -7.45 -31.43 0.89
CA VAL A 503 -7.17 -32.33 -0.24
C VAL A 503 -7.36 -33.80 0.13
N ASP A 504 -6.86 -34.24 1.28
CA ASP A 504 -7.02 -35.62 1.75
C ASP A 504 -8.50 -35.95 1.99
N THR A 505 -9.26 -35.00 2.55
CA THR A 505 -10.72 -35.15 2.76
C THR A 505 -11.46 -35.24 1.41
N PHE A 506 -11.09 -34.38 0.47
CA PHE A 506 -11.67 -34.35 -0.87
C PHE A 506 -11.40 -35.64 -1.65
N LEU A 507 -10.14 -36.11 -1.70
CA LEU A 507 -9.76 -37.31 -2.44
C LEU A 507 -10.30 -38.61 -1.82
N LEU A 508 -10.62 -38.59 -0.52
CA LEU A 508 -11.34 -39.68 0.15
C LEU A 508 -12.80 -39.78 -0.32
N GLU A 509 -13.49 -38.65 -0.52
CA GLU A 509 -14.89 -38.59 -0.96
C GLU A 509 -15.01 -38.80 -2.48
N TYR A 510 -14.08 -38.24 -3.27
CA TYR A 510 -14.09 -38.27 -4.73
C TYR A 510 -12.91 -39.08 -5.27
N SER A 511 -13.09 -40.40 -5.39
CA SER A 511 -12.05 -41.35 -5.81
C SER A 511 -11.63 -41.24 -7.28
N ASP A 512 -12.42 -40.55 -8.09
CA ASP A 512 -12.19 -40.34 -9.52
C ASP A 512 -11.49 -39.01 -9.86
N PHE A 513 -11.05 -38.27 -8.84
CA PHE A 513 -10.23 -37.07 -9.01
C PHE A 513 -8.72 -37.33 -8.91
N LYS A 514 -7.92 -36.43 -9.48
CA LYS A 514 -6.52 -36.21 -9.14
C LYS A 514 -6.30 -34.73 -8.88
N VAL A 515 -5.30 -34.41 -8.05
CA VAL A 515 -4.93 -33.04 -7.75
C VAL A 515 -3.70 -32.64 -8.55
N LEU A 516 -3.77 -31.48 -9.18
CA LEU A 516 -2.68 -30.83 -9.89
C LEU A 516 -2.24 -29.61 -9.06
N ALA A 517 -1.10 -29.71 -8.37
CA ALA A 517 -0.70 -28.76 -7.34
C ALA A 517 0.43 -27.83 -7.82
N VAL A 518 0.15 -26.53 -7.89
CA VAL A 518 1.18 -25.48 -7.99
C VAL A 518 1.56 -25.05 -6.58
N ASP A 519 2.69 -25.57 -6.09
CA ASP A 519 3.28 -25.23 -4.80
C ASP A 519 4.77 -24.91 -4.99
N LEU A 520 5.10 -23.62 -5.08
CA LEU A 520 6.47 -23.18 -5.34
C LEU A 520 7.42 -23.49 -4.18
N ARG A 521 6.90 -23.82 -2.99
CA ARG A 521 7.70 -24.17 -1.81
C ARG A 521 7.83 -25.68 -1.60
N GLY A 522 7.02 -26.48 -2.29
CA GLY A 522 7.02 -27.94 -2.18
C GLY A 522 6.79 -28.46 -0.75
N GLU A 523 6.03 -27.71 0.06
CA GLU A 523 5.92 -27.98 1.50
C GLU A 523 4.97 -29.15 1.82
N TRP A 524 3.97 -29.40 0.96
CA TRP A 524 2.94 -30.40 1.23
C TRP A 524 2.77 -31.48 0.16
N VAL A 525 3.20 -31.22 -1.07
CA VAL A 525 3.10 -32.22 -2.15
C VAL A 525 3.91 -33.47 -1.75
N GLY A 526 3.25 -34.63 -1.76
CA GLY A 526 3.86 -35.91 -1.39
C GLY A 526 3.76 -36.31 0.10
N ARG A 527 3.21 -35.46 0.98
CA ARG A 527 3.11 -35.74 2.43
C ARG A 527 1.72 -36.22 2.90
N GLY A 528 0.74 -36.25 1.99
CA GLY A 528 -0.66 -36.64 2.23
C GLY A 528 -0.94 -38.13 2.16
N ARG A 529 -2.15 -38.52 2.60
CA ARG A 529 -2.64 -39.91 2.53
C ARG A 529 -2.76 -40.42 1.10
N PHE A 530 -3.02 -39.52 0.16
CA PHE A 530 -3.22 -39.81 -1.27
C PHE A 530 -2.10 -39.21 -2.12
N SER A 531 -0.85 -39.31 -1.67
CA SER A 531 0.31 -38.69 -2.33
C SER A 531 0.49 -39.12 -3.79
N ASP A 532 0.07 -40.32 -4.16
CA ASP A 532 0.07 -40.86 -5.53
C ASP A 532 -0.95 -40.18 -6.46
N ARG A 533 -1.95 -39.48 -5.90
CA ARG A 533 -2.99 -38.73 -6.62
C ARG A 533 -2.78 -37.22 -6.56
N VAL A 534 -1.71 -36.74 -5.92
CA VAL A 534 -1.33 -35.32 -5.87
C VAL A 534 -0.07 -35.12 -6.72
N ILE A 535 -0.25 -34.49 -7.88
CA ILE A 535 0.79 -34.31 -8.89
C ILE A 535 1.34 -32.88 -8.78
N PRO A 536 2.64 -32.69 -8.47
CA PRO A 536 3.26 -31.37 -8.51
C PRO A 536 3.31 -30.82 -9.93
N LEU A 537 3.02 -29.54 -10.09
CA LEU A 537 3.17 -28.81 -11.35
C LEU A 537 4.49 -28.03 -11.37
N THR A 538 5.32 -28.33 -12.36
CA THR A 538 6.61 -27.66 -12.61
C THR A 538 6.65 -27.04 -14.03
N LEU A 539 5.47 -26.73 -14.57
CA LEU A 539 5.33 -26.21 -15.92
C LEU A 539 5.58 -24.70 -15.99
N PRO A 540 5.95 -24.16 -17.17
CA PRO A 540 5.87 -22.73 -17.45
C PRO A 540 4.47 -22.16 -17.16
N LEU A 541 4.40 -20.87 -16.82
CA LEU A 541 3.16 -20.23 -16.36
C LEU A 541 2.00 -20.31 -17.38
N ASP A 542 2.29 -20.05 -18.64
CA ASP A 542 1.34 -20.17 -19.76
C ASP A 542 0.83 -21.61 -19.93
N ALA A 543 1.69 -22.61 -19.75
CA ALA A 543 1.31 -24.02 -19.73
C ALA A 543 0.49 -24.38 -18.48
N CYS A 544 0.75 -23.77 -17.31
CA CYS A 544 -0.12 -23.88 -16.14
C CYS A 544 -1.51 -23.31 -16.41
N PHE A 545 -1.62 -22.16 -17.09
CA PHE A 545 -2.90 -21.58 -17.49
C PHE A 545 -3.63 -22.48 -18.49
N ALA A 546 -2.91 -23.00 -19.48
CA ALA A 546 -3.44 -23.95 -20.45
C ALA A 546 -3.98 -25.22 -19.77
N LEU A 547 -3.28 -25.73 -18.75
CA LEU A 547 -3.69 -26.90 -17.98
C LEU A 547 -4.91 -26.60 -17.11
N LEU A 548 -4.94 -25.43 -16.46
CA LEU A 548 -6.07 -24.98 -15.64
C LEU A 548 -7.37 -24.90 -16.45
N ARG A 549 -7.32 -24.49 -17.72
CA ARG A 549 -8.49 -24.52 -18.63
C ARG A 549 -9.13 -25.90 -18.73
N GLU A 550 -8.32 -26.95 -18.66
CA GLU A 550 -8.76 -28.33 -18.81
C GLU A 550 -9.17 -28.97 -17.47
N CYS A 551 -9.10 -28.23 -16.35
CA CYS A 551 -9.45 -28.73 -15.03
C CYS A 551 -10.95 -28.63 -14.77
N ASP A 552 -11.46 -29.55 -13.94
CA ASP A 552 -12.87 -29.61 -13.57
C ASP A 552 -13.19 -28.69 -12.39
N LEU A 553 -12.19 -28.44 -11.53
CA LEU A 553 -12.36 -27.64 -10.32
C LEU A 553 -11.06 -26.91 -9.94
N PHE A 554 -11.19 -25.78 -9.26
CA PHE A 554 -10.08 -25.01 -8.71
C PHE A 554 -10.20 -24.81 -7.19
N LEU A 555 -9.07 -24.83 -6.49
CA LEU A 555 -8.91 -24.36 -5.13
C LEU A 555 -7.63 -23.52 -5.04
N GLY A 556 -7.71 -22.30 -4.54
CA GLY A 556 -6.50 -21.51 -4.37
C GLY A 556 -6.69 -20.23 -3.57
N ILE A 557 -5.55 -19.60 -3.27
CA ILE A 557 -5.49 -18.30 -2.61
C ILE A 557 -5.62 -17.15 -3.61
N ASP A 558 -5.78 -15.93 -3.09
CA ASP A 558 -5.66 -14.67 -3.84
C ASP A 558 -4.34 -14.60 -4.64
N SER A 559 -4.43 -14.93 -5.92
CA SER A 559 -3.30 -15.14 -6.83
C SER A 559 -3.75 -15.05 -8.28
N CYS A 560 -2.82 -14.92 -9.24
CA CYS A 560 -3.17 -14.84 -10.66
C CYS A 560 -4.03 -16.02 -11.16
N HIS A 561 -3.81 -17.23 -10.64
CA HIS A 561 -4.55 -18.42 -11.05
C HIS A 561 -6.05 -18.34 -10.76
N ILE A 562 -6.51 -17.57 -9.77
CA ILE A 562 -7.94 -17.40 -9.51
C ILE A 562 -8.62 -16.66 -10.66
N HIS A 563 -7.99 -15.60 -11.18
CA HIS A 563 -8.53 -14.82 -12.30
C HIS A 563 -8.49 -15.62 -13.60
N VAL A 564 -7.48 -16.48 -13.78
CA VAL A 564 -7.43 -17.41 -14.91
C VAL A 564 -8.56 -18.43 -14.84
N ALA A 565 -8.79 -19.04 -13.66
CA ALA A 565 -9.91 -19.95 -13.45
C ALA A 565 -11.25 -19.26 -13.73
N ASP A 566 -11.41 -18.01 -13.28
CA ASP A 566 -12.61 -17.21 -13.49
C ASP A 566 -12.88 -16.95 -14.99
N LEU A 567 -11.85 -16.52 -15.73
CA LEU A 567 -11.95 -16.27 -17.18
C LEU A 567 -12.21 -17.56 -17.98
N PHE A 568 -11.61 -18.69 -17.59
CA PHE A 568 -11.89 -20.00 -18.19
C PHE A 568 -13.21 -20.62 -17.75
N ARG A 569 -13.94 -19.99 -16.82
CA ARG A 569 -15.19 -20.51 -16.25
C ARG A 569 -15.01 -21.85 -15.52
N VAL A 570 -13.83 -22.08 -14.95
CA VAL A 570 -13.55 -23.23 -14.09
C VAL A 570 -14.19 -22.95 -12.73
N PRO A 571 -15.11 -23.79 -12.23
CA PRO A 571 -15.69 -23.59 -10.92
C PRO A 571 -14.63 -23.72 -9.83
N GLY A 572 -14.70 -22.89 -8.78
CA GLY A 572 -13.65 -22.96 -7.77
C GLY A 572 -13.90 -22.27 -6.45
N VAL A 573 -12.96 -22.50 -5.54
CA VAL A 573 -12.90 -21.91 -4.21
C VAL A 573 -11.71 -20.96 -4.12
N GLY A 574 -11.97 -19.70 -3.79
CA GLY A 574 -10.96 -18.66 -3.56
C GLY A 574 -10.77 -18.38 -2.07
N LEU A 575 -9.53 -18.30 -1.60
CA LEU A 575 -9.19 -18.03 -0.20
C LEU A 575 -8.55 -16.64 -0.04
N PHE A 576 -9.13 -15.82 0.84
CA PHE A 576 -8.75 -14.42 1.00
C PHE A 576 -8.47 -14.11 2.47
N GLY A 577 -7.30 -13.55 2.76
CA GLY A 577 -6.88 -13.18 4.11
C GLY A 577 -6.80 -11.66 4.26
N PRO A 578 -5.63 -11.06 4.02
CA PRO A 578 -5.43 -9.61 4.12
C PRO A 578 -6.07 -8.83 2.97
N THR A 579 -6.41 -9.49 1.87
CA THR A 579 -7.16 -8.92 0.75
C THR A 579 -8.63 -9.33 0.81
N THR A 580 -9.46 -8.63 0.04
CA THR A 580 -10.91 -8.86 -0.02
C THR A 580 -11.31 -9.57 -1.30
N SER A 581 -12.12 -10.63 -1.17
CA SER A 581 -12.72 -11.34 -2.31
C SER A 581 -13.63 -10.44 -3.14
N ARG A 582 -14.24 -9.41 -2.54
CA ARG A 582 -15.06 -8.45 -3.28
C ARG A 582 -14.26 -7.76 -4.39
N ARG A 583 -12.97 -7.54 -4.15
CA ARG A 583 -12.06 -6.85 -5.07
C ARG A 583 -11.37 -7.80 -6.05
N TRP A 584 -10.87 -8.93 -5.53
CA TRP A 584 -9.94 -9.84 -6.21
C TRP A 584 -10.48 -11.27 -6.37
N GLY A 585 -11.75 -11.48 -6.01
CA GLY A 585 -12.43 -12.77 -6.07
C GLY A 585 -12.75 -13.22 -7.49
N TYR A 586 -13.60 -14.24 -7.54
CA TYR A 586 -14.26 -14.61 -8.77
C TYR A 586 -15.37 -13.62 -9.11
N ARG A 587 -15.54 -13.34 -10.39
CA ARG A 587 -16.54 -12.39 -10.91
C ARG A 587 -17.51 -13.02 -11.90
N LEU A 588 -17.10 -14.10 -12.55
CA LEU A 588 -17.62 -14.55 -13.83
C LEU A 588 -18.08 -16.01 -13.81
N THR A 589 -17.43 -16.85 -13.01
CA THR A 589 -17.73 -18.28 -12.91
C THR A 589 -18.53 -18.64 -11.67
N ARG A 590 -18.98 -19.89 -11.59
CA ARG A 590 -19.57 -20.45 -10.38
C ARG A 590 -18.50 -20.68 -9.32
N HIS A 591 -18.62 -20.04 -8.17
CA HIS A 591 -17.54 -20.06 -7.18
C HIS A 591 -18.03 -19.99 -5.73
N LYS A 592 -17.07 -20.13 -4.81
CA LYS A 592 -17.19 -19.81 -3.39
C LYS A 592 -15.93 -19.09 -2.93
N ASP A 593 -16.08 -17.83 -2.53
CA ASP A 593 -14.98 -17.11 -1.89
C ASP A 593 -15.09 -17.21 -0.37
N ILE A 594 -13.97 -17.54 0.27
CA ILE A 594 -13.86 -17.67 1.72
C ILE A 594 -12.93 -16.57 2.22
N GLN A 595 -13.54 -15.64 2.97
CA GLN A 595 -12.86 -14.49 3.54
C GLN A 595 -12.48 -14.77 5.00
N GLY A 596 -11.17 -14.82 5.27
CA GLY A 596 -10.63 -14.73 6.60
C GLY A 596 -10.80 -13.32 7.19
N GLN A 597 -10.73 -13.21 8.51
CA GLN A 597 -10.86 -11.95 9.25
C GLN A 597 -9.61 -11.06 9.11
N GLY A 598 -9.23 -10.71 7.87
CA GLY A 598 -7.99 -10.02 7.53
C GLY A 598 -6.75 -10.91 7.55
N ARG A 599 -6.89 -12.21 7.83
CA ARG A 599 -5.76 -13.16 7.96
C ARG A 599 -6.12 -14.54 7.43
N MET A 600 -5.18 -15.19 6.76
CA MET A 600 -5.37 -16.53 6.19
C MET A 600 -5.57 -17.61 7.25
N ASP A 601 -4.90 -17.52 8.41
CA ASP A 601 -4.96 -18.53 9.46
C ASP A 601 -6.32 -18.63 10.16
N THR A 602 -7.19 -17.63 9.99
CA THR A 602 -8.57 -17.66 10.49
C THR A 602 -9.53 -18.48 9.62
N ILE A 603 -9.13 -18.82 8.39
CA ILE A 603 -9.93 -19.67 7.50
C ILE A 603 -9.88 -21.12 8.02
N ALA A 604 -11.05 -21.69 8.29
CA ALA A 604 -11.19 -23.05 8.81
C ALA A 604 -11.19 -24.10 7.70
N VAL A 605 -10.57 -25.26 7.96
CA VAL A 605 -10.51 -26.39 7.01
C VAL A 605 -11.91 -26.85 6.61
N ASN A 606 -12.83 -26.92 7.57
CA ASN A 606 -14.19 -27.41 7.33
C ASN A 606 -14.98 -26.52 6.36
N ASP A 607 -14.80 -25.20 6.45
CA ASP A 607 -15.49 -24.26 5.55
C ASP A 607 -15.01 -24.43 4.12
N VAL A 608 -13.69 -24.60 3.93
CA VAL A 608 -13.09 -24.85 2.62
C VAL A 608 -13.54 -26.20 2.05
N SER A 609 -13.49 -27.27 2.85
CA SER A 609 -13.96 -28.60 2.42
C SER A 609 -15.44 -28.60 2.04
N ALA A 610 -16.29 -27.95 2.85
CA ALA A 610 -17.73 -27.86 2.57
C ALA A 610 -18.01 -27.09 1.27
N ALA A 611 -17.32 -25.97 1.05
CA ALA A 611 -17.42 -25.19 -0.17
C ALA A 611 -16.98 -26.01 -1.40
N LEU A 612 -15.82 -26.66 -1.32
CA LEU A 612 -15.26 -27.44 -2.40
C LEU A 612 -16.15 -28.63 -2.77
N ASN A 613 -16.61 -29.40 -1.78
CA ASN A 613 -17.52 -30.54 -2.01
C ASN A 613 -18.87 -30.09 -2.58
N SER A 614 -19.34 -28.88 -2.23
CA SER A 614 -20.58 -28.34 -2.81
C SER A 614 -20.48 -28.04 -4.31
N LEU A 615 -19.30 -27.64 -4.78
CA LEU A 615 -19.04 -27.41 -6.20
C LEU A 615 -18.83 -28.74 -6.92
N ALA A 616 -18.05 -29.66 -6.35
CA ALA A 616 -17.77 -30.96 -6.94
C ALA A 616 -19.02 -31.84 -7.13
N ARG A 617 -19.99 -31.79 -6.20
CA ARG A 617 -21.27 -32.50 -6.35
C ARG A 617 -22.12 -32.04 -7.52
N ALA A 618 -21.82 -30.88 -8.07
CA ALA A 618 -22.59 -30.29 -9.15
C ALA A 618 -21.87 -30.30 -10.51
N LEU A 619 -20.72 -30.99 -10.56
CA LEU A 619 -20.05 -31.46 -11.77
C LEU A 619 -20.58 -32.86 -12.08
#